data_AF-A0A7S0MAW6-F1
#
_entry.id   AF-A0A7S0MAW6-F1
#
_cell.length_a   1.000
_cell.length_b   1.000
_cell.length_c   1.000
_cell.angle_alpha   90.00
_cell.angle_beta   90.00
_cell.angle_gamma   90.00
#
_symmetry.space_group_name_H-M   'P 1'
#
loop_
_entity.id
_entity.type
_entity.pdbx_description
1 polymer ?
#
loop_
_entity_poly.entity_id
_entity_poly.type
_entity_poly.pdbx_seq_one_letter_code
_entity_poly.pdbx_strand_id
1 'polypeptide(L)'
;GDGWDDDFDASPAYPTLTAYDRNGVKVLLDFERGEDGGVTIMATCKSSLAETLEPFACKFAVPPHLEISVSPPSGTALAGHGGAITQSLALARKPAGAAKPLKMRLLIEFRRNGRTVHDVVEFVDFPADL
;
A
#
# COMPACT_ATOMS: atom_id res chain seq x y z
N GLY A 1 25.38 -3.04 38.72
CA GLY A 1 24.19 -2.20 38.80
C GLY A 1 24.09 -1.56 37.46
N ASP A 2 23.64 -2.31 36.46
CA ASP A 2 23.67 -1.88 35.06
C ASP A 2 22.91 -2.95 34.25
N GLY A 3 21.58 -2.84 34.25
CA GLY A 3 20.70 -3.59 33.36
C GLY A 3 20.54 -2.80 32.07
N TRP A 4 21.18 -3.28 31.01
CA TRP A 4 20.93 -2.85 29.64
C TRP A 4 19.76 -3.69 29.15
N ASP A 5 18.54 -3.22 29.39
CA ASP A 5 17.36 -3.77 28.72
C ASP A 5 17.29 -3.13 27.33
N ASP A 6 17.68 -3.96 26.36
CA ASP A 6 17.72 -3.70 24.92
C ASP A 6 16.27 -3.60 24.41
N ASP A 7 15.70 -2.39 24.39
CA ASP A 7 14.38 -2.07 23.82
C ASP A 7 14.43 -2.05 22.28
N PHE A 8 14.75 -3.20 21.66
CA PHE A 8 14.75 -3.37 20.20
C PHE A 8 13.80 -4.49 19.76
N ASP A 9 12.54 -4.46 20.19
CA ASP A 9 11.49 -5.25 19.53
C ASP A 9 10.20 -4.43 19.41
N ALA A 10 10.25 -3.35 18.63
CA ALA A 10 9.05 -2.69 18.14
C ALA A 10 8.51 -3.49 16.95
N SER A 11 7.79 -4.59 17.21
CA SER A 11 6.97 -5.24 16.18
C SER A 11 5.99 -4.22 15.60
N PRO A 12 5.79 -4.16 14.26
CA PRO A 12 4.85 -3.21 13.68
C PRO A 12 3.46 -3.41 14.30
N ALA A 13 2.82 -2.31 14.69
CA ALA A 13 1.54 -2.32 15.41
C ALA A 13 0.42 -3.04 14.63
N TYR A 14 0.57 -3.13 13.31
CA TYR A 14 -0.37 -3.77 12.40
C TYR A 14 0.34 -4.79 11.49
N PRO A 15 -0.31 -5.92 11.15
CA PRO A 15 0.26 -6.86 10.20
C PRO A 15 0.30 -6.26 8.79
N THR A 16 1.34 -6.58 8.02
CA THR A 16 1.37 -6.31 6.58
C THR A 16 0.27 -7.11 5.89
N LEU A 17 -0.56 -6.44 5.07
CA LEU A 17 -1.65 -7.07 4.33
C LEU A 17 -1.38 -7.09 2.83
N THR A 18 -1.84 -8.13 2.15
CA THR A 18 -1.73 -8.24 0.68
C THR A 18 -2.99 -7.68 0.03
N ALA A 19 -2.88 -6.53 -0.64
CA ALA A 19 -4.00 -5.90 -1.35
C ALA A 19 -4.18 -6.43 -2.78
N TYR A 20 -3.12 -6.99 -3.36
CA TYR A 20 -3.12 -7.53 -4.72
C TYR A 20 -2.02 -8.60 -4.86
N ASP A 21 -2.33 -9.72 -5.51
CA ASP A 21 -1.36 -10.78 -5.85
C ASP A 21 -1.82 -11.48 -7.14
N ARG A 22 -1.52 -10.88 -8.30
CA ARG A 22 -1.88 -11.42 -9.63
C ARG A 22 -0.84 -11.02 -10.67
N ASN A 23 -0.76 -11.77 -11.76
CA ASN A 23 0.11 -11.47 -12.91
C ASN A 23 1.61 -11.40 -12.57
N GLY A 24 2.05 -12.02 -11.46
CA GLY A 24 3.44 -11.95 -10.98
C GLY A 24 3.78 -10.64 -10.27
N VAL A 25 2.78 -9.82 -9.94
CA VAL A 25 2.93 -8.60 -9.15
C VAL A 25 2.16 -8.76 -7.84
N LYS A 26 2.77 -8.31 -6.75
CA LYS A 26 2.19 -8.26 -5.41
C LYS A 26 2.19 -6.84 -4.88
N VAL A 27 1.10 -6.40 -4.26
CA VAL A 27 1.04 -5.13 -3.52
C VAL A 27 0.79 -5.44 -2.04
N LEU A 28 1.75 -5.05 -1.22
CA LEU A 28 1.72 -5.15 0.23
C LEU A 28 1.38 -3.79 0.82
N LEU A 29 0.58 -3.76 1.87
CA LEU A 29 0.21 -2.56 2.61
C LEU A 29 0.64 -2.72 4.06
N ASP A 30 1.45 -1.79 4.54
CA ASP A 30 1.77 -1.61 5.95
C ASP A 30 1.02 -0.39 6.47
N PHE A 31 0.55 -0.44 7.72
CA PHE A 31 -0.33 0.57 8.30
C PHE A 31 0.28 1.17 9.55
N GLU A 32 0.03 2.45 9.75
CA GLU A 32 0.35 3.18 10.98
C GLU A 32 -0.80 4.12 11.30
N ARG A 33 -1.24 4.11 12.55
CA ARG A 33 -2.31 4.99 13.03
C ARG A 33 -1.69 6.30 13.52
N GLY A 34 -2.15 7.42 12.96
CA GLY A 34 -1.79 8.75 13.40
C GLY A 34 -2.52 9.16 14.69
N GLU A 35 -1.93 10.09 15.43
CA GLU A 35 -2.48 10.60 16.70
C GLU A 35 -3.83 11.32 16.51
N ASP A 36 -4.06 11.87 15.31
CA ASP A 36 -5.30 12.56 14.91
C ASP A 36 -6.40 11.62 14.41
N GLY A 37 -6.16 10.31 14.42
CA GLY A 37 -7.05 9.30 13.83
C GLY A 37 -6.93 9.20 12.31
N GLY A 38 -5.90 9.82 11.72
CA GLY A 38 -5.46 9.53 10.36
C GLY A 38 -4.77 8.17 10.26
N VAL A 39 -4.59 7.68 9.03
CA VAL A 39 -3.88 6.43 8.76
C VAL A 39 -2.80 6.69 7.73
N THR A 40 -1.57 6.37 8.07
CA THR A 40 -0.46 6.32 7.11
C THR A 40 -0.36 4.90 6.57
N ILE A 41 -0.19 4.77 5.26
CA ILE A 41 -0.06 3.49 4.58
C ILE A 41 1.23 3.52 3.77
N MET A 42 2.06 2.49 3.92
CA MET A 42 3.17 2.25 3.00
C MET A 42 2.76 1.13 2.03
N ALA A 43 2.62 1.46 0.75
CA ALA A 43 2.39 0.47 -0.29
C ALA A 43 3.73 0.00 -0.86
N THR A 44 3.97 -1.31 -0.85
CA THR A 44 5.14 -1.93 -1.48
C THR A 44 4.70 -2.84 -2.62
N CYS A 45 4.97 -2.43 -3.85
CA CYS A 45 4.75 -3.23 -5.06
C CYS A 45 6.00 -4.09 -5.32
N LYS A 46 5.84 -5.40 -5.50
CA LYS A 46 6.93 -6.34 -5.83
C LYS A 46 6.62 -7.13 -7.08
N SER A 47 7.65 -7.48 -7.85
CA SER A 47 7.53 -8.39 -9.00
C SER A 47 8.26 -9.70 -8.75
N SER A 48 7.58 -10.82 -8.98
CA SER A 48 8.20 -12.15 -9.01
C SER A 48 8.64 -12.57 -10.42
N LEU A 49 8.45 -11.70 -11.42
CA LEU A 49 8.82 -11.96 -12.81
C LEU A 49 10.33 -11.75 -13.01
N ALA A 50 10.90 -12.34 -14.06
CA ALA A 50 12.30 -12.08 -14.43
C ALA A 50 12.51 -10.73 -15.12
N GLU A 51 11.49 -10.25 -15.85
CA GLU A 51 11.52 -9.00 -16.60
C GLU A 51 11.16 -7.78 -15.75
N THR A 52 11.75 -6.63 -16.07
CA THR A 52 11.34 -5.33 -15.53
C THR A 52 10.03 -4.90 -16.18
N LEU A 53 9.06 -4.50 -15.35
CA LEU A 53 7.80 -3.93 -15.81
C LEU A 53 7.92 -2.41 -15.86
N GLU A 54 7.91 -1.85 -17.07
CA GLU A 54 7.99 -0.40 -17.28
C GLU A 54 7.17 0.04 -18.52
N PRO A 55 6.36 1.11 -18.42
CA PRO A 55 6.01 1.83 -17.18
C PRO A 55 5.12 0.97 -16.27
N PHE A 56 5.38 1.05 -14.97
CA PHE A 56 4.54 0.50 -13.90
C PHE A 56 3.86 1.65 -13.14
N ALA A 57 2.57 1.48 -12.82
CA ALA A 57 1.84 2.38 -11.95
C ALA A 57 0.92 1.60 -11.00
N CYS A 58 0.92 2.00 -9.73
CA CYS A 58 -0.09 1.63 -8.75
C CYS A 58 -0.83 2.91 -8.36
N LYS A 59 -2.12 2.99 -8.67
CA LYS A 59 -2.96 4.15 -8.36
C LYS A 59 -3.98 3.78 -7.31
N PHE A 60 -4.39 4.79 -6.54
CA PHE A 60 -5.26 4.61 -5.38
C PHE A 60 -6.44 5.56 -5.47
N ALA A 61 -7.61 5.06 -5.10
CA ALA A 61 -8.82 5.85 -4.95
C ALA A 61 -9.57 5.43 -3.70
N VAL A 62 -10.25 6.39 -3.06
CA VAL A 62 -11.05 6.13 -1.86
C VAL A 62 -12.48 6.66 -2.05
N PRO A 63 -13.46 6.14 -1.30
CA PRO A 63 -14.82 6.68 -1.28
C PRO A 63 -14.86 8.15 -0.84
N PRO A 64 -15.94 8.89 -1.14
CA PRO A 64 -16.04 10.34 -0.90
C PRO A 64 -16.00 10.76 0.58
N HIS A 65 -16.23 9.82 1.51
CA HIS A 65 -16.16 10.07 2.95
C HIS A 65 -14.74 10.02 3.52
N LEU A 66 -13.76 9.65 2.70
CA LEU A 66 -12.34 9.68 3.03
C LEU A 66 -11.63 10.74 2.18
N GLU A 67 -10.49 11.21 2.68
CA GLU A 67 -9.52 11.99 1.92
C GLU A 67 -8.23 11.18 1.82
N ILE A 68 -7.56 11.29 0.68
CA ILE A 68 -6.32 10.59 0.41
C ILE A 68 -5.28 11.57 -0.14
N SER A 69 -4.10 11.54 0.46
CA SER A 69 -2.89 12.21 -0.03
C SER A 69 -1.90 11.14 -0.44
N VAL A 70 -1.39 11.19 -1.66
CA VAL A 70 -0.48 10.18 -2.21
C VAL A 70 0.85 10.85 -2.56
N SER A 71 1.95 10.36 -1.99
CA SER A 71 3.29 10.82 -2.36
C SER A 71 3.73 10.25 -3.71
N PRO A 72 4.71 10.86 -4.40
CA PRO A 72 5.29 10.25 -5.59
C PRO A 72 5.83 8.83 -5.28
N PRO A 73 5.71 7.87 -6.21
CA PRO A 73 6.31 6.56 -6.05
C PRO A 73 7.83 6.66 -6.09
N SER A 74 8.54 5.69 -5.49
CA SER A 74 10.00 5.61 -5.53
C SER A 74 10.57 5.40 -6.93
N GLY A 75 9.74 5.00 -7.90
CA GLY A 75 10.10 4.84 -9.31
C GLY A 75 8.90 4.38 -10.14
N THR A 76 9.13 4.23 -11.45
CA THR A 76 8.13 3.75 -12.43
C THR A 76 8.56 2.47 -13.15
N ALA A 77 9.74 1.95 -12.84
CA ALA A 77 10.28 0.71 -13.39
C ALA A 77 10.29 -0.35 -12.28
N LEU A 78 9.32 -1.26 -12.29
CA LEU A 78 9.28 -2.33 -11.31
C LEU A 78 10.23 -3.44 -11.75
N ALA A 79 11.44 -3.45 -11.20
CA ALA A 79 12.45 -4.44 -11.54
C ALA A 79 11.97 -5.87 -11.24
N GLY A 80 12.39 -6.81 -12.08
CA GLY A 80 12.15 -8.24 -11.87
C GLY A 80 12.92 -8.80 -10.67
N HIS A 81 12.78 -10.11 -10.44
CA HIS A 81 13.50 -10.88 -9.43
C HIS A 81 13.35 -10.34 -7.99
N GLY A 82 12.17 -9.83 -7.64
CA GLY A 82 11.87 -9.33 -6.30
C GLY A 82 12.14 -7.83 -6.12
N GLY A 83 12.40 -7.09 -7.20
CA GLY A 83 12.46 -5.62 -7.17
C GLY A 83 11.18 -5.00 -6.60
N ALA A 84 11.31 -3.79 -6.06
CA ALA A 84 10.22 -3.12 -5.36
C ALA A 84 10.07 -1.64 -5.71
N ILE A 85 8.82 -1.18 -5.73
CA ILE A 85 8.45 0.25 -5.73
C ILE A 85 7.66 0.51 -4.46
N THR A 86 8.01 1.57 -3.73
CA THR A 86 7.29 2.01 -2.55
C THR A 86 6.54 3.30 -2.81
N GLN A 87 5.39 3.48 -2.15
CA GLN A 87 4.60 4.69 -2.21
C GLN A 87 3.86 4.91 -0.89
N SER A 88 4.06 6.09 -0.30
CA SER A 88 3.38 6.48 0.94
C SER A 88 2.03 7.12 0.64
N LEU A 89 1.04 6.80 1.46
CA LEU A 89 -0.31 7.37 1.41
C LEU A 89 -0.71 7.82 2.81
N ALA A 90 -1.45 8.91 2.90
CA ALA A 90 -2.13 9.34 4.11
C ALA A 90 -3.65 9.36 3.86
N LEU A 91 -4.40 8.68 4.71
CA LEU A 91 -5.86 8.67 4.73
C LEU A 91 -6.38 9.48 5.91
N ALA A 92 -7.37 10.31 5.66
CA ALA A 92 -8.11 11.02 6.69
C ALA A 92 -9.61 10.77 6.54
N ARG A 93 -10.32 10.71 7.66
CA ARG A 93 -11.78 10.59 7.68
C ARG A 93 -12.39 11.99 7.65
N LYS A 94 -13.35 12.22 6.76
CA LYS A 94 -14.17 13.44 6.81
C LYS A 94 -15.15 13.35 8.00
N PRO A 95 -15.58 14.48 8.60
CA PRO A 95 -16.50 14.49 9.74
C PRO A 95 -17.79 13.69 9.52
N ALA A 96 -18.36 13.72 8.31
CA ALA A 96 -19.57 12.98 7.94
C ALA A 96 -19.35 11.45 7.76
N GLY A 97 -18.12 10.97 7.92
CA GLY A 97 -17.69 9.60 7.62
C GLY A 97 -17.08 8.85 8.80
N ALA A 98 -17.10 9.41 10.02
CA ALA A 98 -16.40 8.85 11.18
C ALA A 98 -16.73 7.38 11.47
N ALA A 99 -18.00 6.97 11.28
CA ALA A 99 -18.45 5.59 11.52
C ALA A 99 -18.44 4.69 10.27
N LYS A 100 -18.01 5.19 9.11
CA LYS A 100 -17.99 4.40 7.86
C LYS A 100 -16.69 3.58 7.78
N PRO A 101 -16.71 2.38 7.18
CA PRO A 101 -15.51 1.57 7.03
C PRO A 101 -14.47 2.23 6.11
N LEU A 102 -13.20 1.94 6.37
CA LEU A 102 -12.12 2.21 5.43
C LEU A 102 -12.26 1.28 4.23
N LYS A 103 -12.11 1.84 3.03
CA LYS A 103 -12.09 1.11 1.77
C LYS A 103 -11.19 1.84 0.80
N MET A 104 -10.47 1.09 -0.02
CA MET A 104 -9.59 1.65 -1.04
C MET A 104 -9.69 0.82 -2.31
N ARG A 105 -9.60 1.49 -3.46
CA ARG A 105 -9.49 0.85 -4.76
C ARG A 105 -8.08 1.04 -5.27
N LEU A 106 -7.45 -0.06 -5.66
CA LEU A 106 -6.15 -0.04 -6.30
C LEU A 106 -6.33 -0.28 -7.79
N LEU A 107 -5.53 0.41 -8.58
CA LEU A 107 -5.40 0.17 -10.00
C LEU A 107 -3.94 -0.12 -10.35
N ILE A 108 -3.70 -1.32 -10.88
CA ILE A 108 -2.38 -1.82 -11.24
C ILE A 108 -2.26 -1.78 -12.77
N GLU A 109 -1.31 -1.00 -13.26
CA GLU A 109 -1.08 -0.80 -14.69
C GLU A 109 0.37 -1.07 -15.05
N PHE A 110 0.59 -1.94 -16.03
CA PHE A 110 1.92 -2.17 -16.59
C PHE A 110 1.85 -2.80 -17.98
N ARG A 111 2.99 -2.84 -18.67
CA ARG A 111 3.13 -3.55 -19.95
C ARG A 111 3.89 -4.85 -19.78
N ARG A 112 3.40 -5.90 -20.45
CA ARG A 112 4.03 -7.22 -20.47
C ARG A 112 3.74 -7.92 -21.79
N ASN A 113 4.77 -8.45 -22.45
CA ASN A 113 4.65 -9.16 -23.74
C ASN A 113 3.86 -8.36 -24.80
N GLY A 114 4.10 -7.04 -24.88
CA GLY A 114 3.39 -6.14 -25.82
C GLY A 114 1.93 -5.85 -25.47
N ARG A 115 1.41 -6.31 -24.33
CA ARG A 115 0.05 -6.04 -23.85
C ARG A 115 0.07 -5.16 -22.61
N THR A 116 -0.91 -4.28 -22.50
CA THR A 116 -1.17 -3.54 -21.26
C THR A 116 -2.03 -4.40 -20.33
N VAL A 117 -1.55 -4.60 -19.12
CA VAL A 117 -2.33 -5.12 -18.00
C VAL A 117 -2.92 -3.93 -17.25
N HIS A 118 -4.21 -4.02 -16.94
CA HIS A 118 -4.98 -2.97 -16.29
C HIS A 118 -5.97 -3.62 -15.32
N ASP A 119 -5.54 -3.79 -14.07
CA ASP A 119 -6.25 -4.56 -13.05
C ASP A 119 -6.76 -3.64 -11.95
N VAL A 120 -8.07 -3.68 -11.71
CA VAL A 120 -8.72 -2.96 -10.60
C VAL A 120 -9.03 -3.95 -9.48
N VAL A 121 -8.75 -3.57 -8.23
CA VAL A 121 -9.16 -4.34 -7.05
C VAL A 121 -9.67 -3.42 -5.95
N GLU A 122 -10.71 -3.85 -5.25
CA GLU A 122 -11.16 -3.21 -4.01
C GLU A 122 -10.49 -3.91 -2.82
N PHE A 123 -9.90 -3.12 -1.94
CA PHE A 123 -9.33 -3.55 -0.67
C PHE A 123 -10.22 -3.03 0.47
N VAL A 124 -10.70 -3.95 1.30
CA VAL A 124 -11.63 -3.68 2.41
C VAL A 124 -11.13 -4.25 3.75
N ASP A 125 -10.06 -5.02 3.74
CA ASP A 125 -9.55 -5.76 4.90
C ASP A 125 -8.66 -4.91 5.81
N PHE A 126 -8.97 -3.62 5.96
CA PHE A 126 -8.25 -2.75 6.88
C PHE A 126 -8.33 -3.29 8.32
N PRO A 127 -7.24 -3.20 9.12
CA PRO A 127 -7.31 -3.47 10.55
C PRO A 127 -8.44 -2.68 11.22
N ALA A 128 -9.15 -3.31 12.17
CA ALA A 128 -10.44 -2.82 12.68
C ALA A 128 -10.33 -1.55 13.55
N ASP A 129 -9.16 -1.28 14.11
CA ASP A 129 -8.87 -0.19 15.05
C ASP A 129 -8.13 1.00 14.40
N LEU A 130 -8.11 1.06 13.06
CA LEU A 130 -7.64 2.21 12.26
C LEU A 130 -8.67 3.34 12.07
#